data_AF-A0AAW6U072-F1
#
_entry.id   AF-A0AAW6U072-F1
#
_cell.length_a   1.000
_cell.length_b   1.000
_cell.length_c   1.000
_cell.angle_alpha   90.00
_cell.angle_beta   90.00
_cell.angle_gamma   90.00
#
_symmetry.space_group_name_H-M   'P 1'
#
loop_
_entity.id
_entity.type
_entity.pdbx_description
1 polymer ?
#
loop_
_entity_poly.entity_id
_entity_poly.type
_entity_poly.pdbx_seq_one_letter_code
_entity_poly.pdbx_strand_id
1 'polypeptide(L)'
;MTVDTERGPRISGGRWIDRHHGKAWLLGLAVLSGVILGPLGLVYWIAGFLMSAALALLLSCVAFVAWAVLLMAACVRFVRSLRARRKTAAGLWLAVVVGIVIAHVLFWTGKTPYGHGLFARGFITQLELWTDIDALQAWAMSLDPNDCMEDRNHDTPRPGRYLSKEEQPKVLRYLTDNVRLELDAKGRPCVRLSWDQSKAGTFGLVIGDPKMETPVSGPGMYDEQRRELRPGVYFWYRES
;
A
#
# COMPACT_ATOMS: atom_id res chain seq x y z
N MET A 1 -2.38 77.92 30.58
CA MET A 1 -1.39 76.84 30.77
C MET A 1 -1.99 75.56 30.24
N THR A 2 -1.71 75.27 28.97
CA THR A 2 -2.14 74.08 28.23
C THR A 2 -0.95 73.13 28.20
N VAL A 3 -1.12 71.97 28.83
CA VAL A 3 -0.09 70.92 28.87
C VAL A 3 -0.35 69.97 27.70
N ASP A 4 0.40 70.14 26.63
CA ASP A 4 0.48 69.20 25.51
C ASP A 4 1.29 67.97 25.95
N THR A 5 0.58 66.87 26.23
CA THR A 5 1.20 65.55 26.39
C THR A 5 1.48 64.94 25.02
N GLU A 6 2.75 65.02 24.60
CA GLU A 6 3.29 64.34 23.43
C GLU A 6 3.02 62.82 23.48
N ARG A 7 2.33 62.33 22.46
CA ARG A 7 2.14 60.90 22.22
C ARG A 7 3.45 60.32 21.68
N GLY A 8 4.15 59.55 22.52
CA GLY A 8 5.30 58.75 22.10
C GLY A 8 4.98 57.74 20.98
N PRO A 9 5.98 57.38 20.15
CA PRO A 9 5.78 56.56 18.96
C PRO A 9 5.34 55.14 19.32
N ARG A 10 4.16 54.73 18.82
CA ARG A 10 3.69 53.34 18.87
C ARG A 10 4.55 52.48 17.96
N ILE A 11 5.49 51.74 18.54
CA ILE A 11 6.28 50.72 17.85
C ILE A 11 5.34 49.56 17.46
N SER A 12 4.80 49.58 16.25
CA SER A 12 4.04 48.45 15.67
C SER A 12 5.00 47.37 15.16
N GLY A 13 5.78 46.77 16.05
CA GLY A 13 6.86 45.82 15.72
C GLY A 13 6.51 44.33 15.84
N GLY A 14 5.22 43.96 15.87
CA GLY A 14 4.80 42.63 16.35
C GLY A 14 4.29 41.61 15.33
N ARG A 15 4.23 41.90 14.02
CA ARG A 15 3.45 41.08 13.07
C ARG A 15 4.19 40.53 11.84
N TRP A 16 5.52 40.59 11.83
CA TRP A 16 6.34 40.06 10.72
C TRP A 16 7.05 38.74 11.03
N ILE A 17 7.08 38.30 12.29
CA ILE A 17 7.83 37.10 12.72
C ILE A 17 7.05 35.78 12.48
N ASP A 18 5.73 35.79 12.31
CA ASP A 18 4.95 34.54 12.28
C ASP A 18 4.90 33.81 10.92
N ARG A 19 5.03 34.51 9.78
CA ARG A 19 4.89 33.86 8.46
C ARG A 19 6.08 32.99 8.07
N HIS A 20 7.29 33.35 8.51
CA HIS A 20 8.50 32.58 8.19
C HIS A 20 8.64 31.33 9.08
N HIS A 21 8.16 31.40 10.33
CA HIS A 21 8.11 30.24 11.20
C HIS A 21 7.15 29.18 10.65
N GLY A 22 5.93 29.54 10.26
CA GLY A 22 4.95 28.57 9.73
C GLY A 22 5.45 27.78 8.52
N LYS A 23 6.16 28.42 7.58
CA LYS A 23 6.74 27.74 6.41
C LYS A 23 7.85 26.77 6.79
N ALA A 24 8.72 27.15 7.73
CA ALA A 24 9.78 26.27 8.22
C ALA A 24 9.21 25.02 8.92
N TRP A 25 8.10 25.16 9.64
CA TRP A 25 7.38 24.05 10.27
C TRP A 25 6.80 23.07 9.25
N LEU A 26 6.14 23.58 8.20
CA LEU A 26 5.56 22.74 7.15
C LEU A 26 6.65 22.00 6.36
N LEU A 27 7.77 22.66 6.05
CA LEU A 27 8.92 22.01 5.42
C LEU A 27 9.54 20.92 6.31
N GLY A 28 9.69 21.19 7.61
CA GLY A 28 10.18 20.19 8.56
C GLY A 28 9.27 18.97 8.66
N LEU A 29 7.96 19.17 8.74
CA LEU A 29 6.95 18.10 8.74
C LEU A 29 6.95 17.31 7.42
N ALA A 30 7.03 17.99 6.28
CA ALA A 30 7.09 17.33 4.98
C ALA A 30 8.34 16.46 4.85
N VAL A 31 9.52 16.97 5.23
CA VAL A 31 10.77 16.20 5.20
C VAL A 31 10.70 15.00 6.16
N LEU A 32 10.20 15.19 7.38
CA LEU A 32 9.98 14.09 8.34
C LEU A 32 9.02 13.03 7.78
N SER A 33 7.90 13.44 7.19
CA SER A 33 6.95 12.51 6.58
C SER A 33 7.57 11.74 5.42
N GLY A 34 8.38 12.37 4.56
CA GLY A 34 9.06 11.70 3.45
C GLY A 34 10.12 10.70 3.92
N VAL A 35 10.88 11.07 4.95
CA VAL A 35 11.90 10.20 5.57
C VAL A 35 11.28 9.00 6.27
N ILE A 36 10.07 9.12 6.81
CA ILE A 36 9.39 8.01 7.50
C ILE A 36 8.60 7.14 6.51
N LEU A 37 7.82 7.75 5.62
CA LEU A 37 6.95 7.03 4.70
C LEU A 37 7.72 6.40 3.53
N GLY A 38 8.85 6.98 3.12
CA GLY A 38 9.66 6.47 2.01
C GLY A 38 10.20 5.05 2.25
N PRO A 39 10.96 4.81 3.34
CA PRO A 39 11.50 3.49 3.65
C PRO A 39 10.41 2.46 3.90
N LEU A 40 9.32 2.83 4.57
CA LEU A 40 8.16 1.95 4.74
C LEU A 40 7.59 1.57 3.36
N GLY A 41 7.33 2.54 2.49
CA GLY A 41 6.84 2.27 1.14
C GLY A 41 7.74 1.32 0.34
N LEU A 42 9.07 1.47 0.46
CA LEU A 42 10.04 0.58 -0.17
C LEU A 42 9.95 -0.85 0.40
N VAL A 43 9.84 -1.01 1.73
CA VAL A 43 9.70 -2.33 2.36
C VAL A 43 8.44 -3.05 1.85
N TYR A 44 7.31 -2.34 1.74
CA TYR A 44 6.07 -2.93 1.20
C TYR A 44 6.18 -3.29 -0.28
N TRP A 45 6.89 -2.48 -1.06
CA TRP A 45 7.17 -2.82 -2.46
C TRP A 45 8.06 -4.07 -2.57
N ILE A 46 9.15 -4.16 -1.80
CA ILE A 46 10.04 -5.34 -1.75
C ILE A 46 9.28 -6.57 -1.26
N ALA A 47 8.40 -6.41 -0.27
CA ALA A 47 7.55 -7.47 0.25
C ALA A 47 6.62 -8.06 -0.82
N GLY A 48 5.96 -7.18 -1.59
CA GLY A 48 5.16 -7.59 -2.75
C GLY A 48 6.02 -8.30 -3.78
N PHE A 49 7.20 -7.76 -4.08
CA PHE A 49 8.17 -8.32 -5.03
C PHE A 49 8.77 -9.67 -4.62
N LEU A 50 8.65 -10.07 -3.36
CA LEU A 50 9.16 -11.37 -2.88
C LEU A 50 8.02 -12.32 -2.51
N MET A 51 6.75 -11.93 -2.74
CA MET A 51 5.53 -12.64 -2.37
C MET A 51 5.49 -13.14 -0.92
N SER A 52 6.23 -12.52 0.01
CA SER A 52 6.42 -13.04 1.36
C SER A 52 6.08 -12.01 2.42
N ALA A 53 4.90 -12.15 3.05
CA ALA A 53 4.52 -11.34 4.21
C ALA A 53 5.42 -11.58 5.42
N ALA A 54 5.95 -12.79 5.59
CA ALA A 54 6.88 -13.09 6.68
C ALA A 54 8.17 -12.26 6.52
N LEU A 55 8.69 -12.18 5.29
CA LEU A 55 9.85 -11.34 4.99
C LEU A 55 9.51 -9.85 5.11
N ALA A 56 8.31 -9.44 4.68
CA ALA A 56 7.80 -8.08 4.86
C ALA A 56 7.81 -7.67 6.33
N LEU A 57 7.30 -8.54 7.20
CA LEU A 57 7.22 -8.32 8.64
C LEU A 57 8.61 -8.29 9.26
N LEU A 58 9.50 -9.20 8.86
CA LEU A 58 10.89 -9.22 9.34
C LEU A 58 11.66 -7.95 8.91
N LEU A 59 11.57 -7.56 7.64
CA LEU A 59 12.19 -6.33 7.12
C LEU A 59 11.60 -5.09 7.79
N SER A 60 10.29 -5.07 8.04
CA SER A 60 9.63 -3.99 8.77
C SER A 60 10.12 -3.90 10.21
N CYS A 61 10.29 -5.04 10.90
CA CYS A 61 10.86 -5.09 12.25
C CYS A 61 12.31 -4.58 12.27
N VAL A 62 13.15 -5.03 11.33
CA VAL A 62 14.55 -4.56 11.22
C VAL A 62 14.59 -3.06 10.92
N ALA A 63 13.79 -2.59 9.97
CA ALA A 63 13.68 -1.17 9.65
C ALA A 63 13.21 -0.36 10.85
N PHE A 64 12.24 -0.87 11.62
CA PHE A 64 11.74 -0.23 12.83
C PHE A 64 12.81 -0.14 13.92
N VAL A 65 13.57 -1.21 14.17
CA VAL A 65 14.67 -1.20 15.13
C VAL A 65 15.77 -0.24 14.70
N ALA A 66 16.20 -0.30 13.44
CA ALA A 66 17.22 0.61 12.90
C ALA A 66 16.76 2.07 13.02
N TRP A 67 15.49 2.33 12.72
CA TRP A 67 14.89 3.65 12.83
C TRP A 67 14.80 4.13 14.28
N ALA A 68 14.39 3.28 15.23
CA ALA A 68 14.37 3.60 16.66
C ALA A 68 15.78 3.94 17.18
N VAL A 69 16.81 3.21 16.75
CA VAL A 69 18.21 3.51 17.09
C VAL A 69 18.64 4.86 16.52
N LEU A 70 18.31 5.16 15.25
CA LEU A 70 18.61 6.46 14.64
C LEU A 70 17.90 7.61 15.36
N LEU A 71 16.62 7.41 15.73
CA LEU A 71 15.85 8.40 16.47
C LEU A 71 16.44 8.62 17.86
N MET A 72 16.83 7.55 18.57
CA MET A 72 17.52 7.66 19.86
C MET A 72 18.86 8.39 19.74
N ALA A 73 19.66 8.09 18.72
CA ALA A 73 20.92 8.80 18.46
C ALA A 73 20.70 10.29 18.15
N ALA A 74 19.67 10.61 17.37
CA ALA A 74 19.24 11.98 17.09
C ALA A 74 18.78 12.68 18.36
N CYS A 75 17.95 12.03 19.19
CA CYS A 75 17.54 12.52 20.51
C CYS A 75 18.74 12.83 21.40
N VAL A 76 19.71 11.93 21.51
CA VAL A 76 20.90 12.12 22.36
C VAL A 76 21.76 13.29 21.87
N ARG A 77 22.04 13.36 20.56
CA ARG A 77 22.77 14.49 19.95
C ARG A 77 22.03 15.81 20.16
N PHE A 78 20.72 15.79 20.04
CA PHE A 78 19.89 16.96 20.17
C PHE A 78 19.72 17.41 21.63
N VAL A 79 19.53 16.51 22.59
CA VAL A 79 19.51 16.85 24.03
C VAL A 79 20.85 17.46 24.45
N ARG A 80 21.97 16.96 23.89
CA ARG A 80 23.28 17.59 24.07
C ARG A 80 23.33 19.01 23.50
N SER A 81 22.70 19.28 22.35
CA SER A 81 22.63 20.64 21.79
C SER A 81 21.62 21.54 22.53
N LEU A 82 20.51 20.98 23.04
CA LEU A 82 19.44 21.66 23.75
C LEU A 82 19.77 22.07 25.18
N ARG A 83 20.81 21.47 25.79
CA ARG A 83 21.37 22.01 27.03
C ARG A 83 21.66 23.51 26.91
N ALA A 84 21.87 24.04 25.68
CA ALA A 84 22.04 25.45 25.39
C ALA A 84 20.74 26.26 25.13
N ARG A 85 19.58 25.67 24.82
CA ARG A 85 18.32 26.39 24.44
C ARG A 85 17.03 25.70 24.93
N ARG A 86 16.85 25.62 26.26
CA ARG A 86 15.93 24.70 26.95
C ARG A 86 14.40 24.86 26.75
N LYS A 87 13.85 26.02 26.40
CA LYS A 87 12.40 26.27 26.62
C LYS A 87 11.49 26.04 25.41
N THR A 88 11.93 26.27 24.17
CA THR A 88 11.07 26.15 22.97
C THR A 88 11.16 24.79 22.28
N ALA A 89 12.20 24.02 22.56
CA ALA A 89 12.47 22.78 21.82
C ALA A 89 11.75 21.53 22.36
N ALA A 90 11.32 21.55 23.62
CA ALA A 90 10.57 20.43 24.21
C ALA A 90 9.19 20.27 23.55
N GLY A 91 8.48 21.39 23.31
CA GLY A 91 7.19 21.37 22.61
C GLY A 91 7.30 20.90 21.16
N LEU A 92 8.38 21.29 20.47
CA LEU A 92 8.68 20.87 19.10
C LEU A 92 8.89 19.35 19.01
N TRP A 93 9.59 18.76 19.98
CA TRP A 93 9.80 17.32 20.04
C TRP A 93 8.54 16.53 20.36
N LEU A 94 7.74 17.01 21.31
CA LEU A 94 6.46 16.36 21.62
C LEU A 94 5.58 16.33 20.37
N ALA A 95 5.52 17.44 19.61
CA ALA A 95 4.78 17.50 18.36
C ALA A 95 5.31 16.52 17.30
N VAL A 96 6.64 16.37 17.16
CA VAL A 96 7.22 15.38 16.23
C VAL A 96 6.90 13.96 16.66
N VAL A 97 7.11 13.59 17.92
CA VAL A 97 6.82 12.23 18.42
C VAL A 97 5.34 11.90 18.27
N VAL A 98 4.46 12.82 18.65
CA VAL A 98 3.01 12.64 18.47
C VAL A 98 2.66 12.51 16.99
N GLY A 99 3.25 13.33 16.11
CA GLY A 99 3.04 13.23 14.66
C GLY A 99 3.47 11.88 14.09
N ILE A 100 4.60 11.34 14.54
CA ILE A 100 5.11 10.02 14.16
C ILE A 100 4.15 8.93 14.64
N VAL A 101 3.76 8.96 15.91
CA VAL A 101 2.85 7.96 16.50
C VAL A 101 1.51 7.99 15.76
N ILE A 102 0.94 9.17 15.49
CA ILE A 102 -0.29 9.30 14.71
C ILE A 102 -0.11 8.74 13.30
N ALA A 103 0.99 9.07 12.60
CA ALA A 103 1.27 8.53 11.27
C ALA A 103 1.39 7.00 11.28
N HIS A 104 2.03 6.44 12.31
CA HIS A 104 2.21 5.00 12.46
C HIS A 104 0.89 4.29 12.78
N VAL A 105 0.06 4.86 13.65
CA VAL A 105 -1.28 4.33 13.95
C VAL A 105 -2.19 4.41 12.72
N LEU A 106 -2.16 5.52 11.98
CA LEU A 106 -2.92 5.65 10.72
C LEU A 106 -2.47 4.64 9.68
N PHE A 107 -1.17 4.34 9.63
CA PHE A 107 -0.61 3.32 8.76
C PHE A 107 -1.07 1.91 9.14
N TRP A 108 -0.98 1.55 10.42
CA TRP A 108 -1.38 0.24 10.94
C TRP A 108 -2.88 -0.01 10.92
N THR A 109 -3.70 1.02 11.08
CA THR A 109 -5.17 0.88 11.06
C THR A 109 -5.74 0.64 9.66
N GLY A 110 -4.89 0.38 8.64
CA GLY A 110 -5.31 0.06 7.28
C GLY A 110 -5.97 1.22 6.53
N LYS A 111 -6.14 2.38 7.19
CA LYS A 111 -6.80 3.55 6.62
C LYS A 111 -5.92 4.29 5.61
N THR A 112 -4.65 3.90 5.45
CA THR A 112 -3.82 4.43 4.37
C THR A 112 -3.91 3.52 3.14
N PRO A 113 -4.52 3.97 2.03
CA PRO A 113 -4.58 3.21 0.77
C PRO A 113 -3.21 2.94 0.13
N TYR A 114 -2.13 3.46 0.72
CA TYR A 114 -0.76 3.37 0.21
C TYR A 114 -0.11 1.99 0.40
N GLY A 115 -0.39 1.27 1.49
CA GLY A 115 0.29 0.01 1.80
C GLY A 115 -0.02 -1.09 0.77
N HIS A 116 -1.31 -1.41 0.61
CA HIS A 116 -1.77 -2.42 -0.36
C HIS A 116 -1.44 -2.02 -1.80
N GLY A 117 -1.50 -0.71 -2.12
CA GLY A 117 -1.15 -0.22 -3.44
C GLY A 117 0.31 -0.43 -3.82
N LEU A 118 1.24 -0.28 -2.87
CA LEU A 118 2.68 -0.51 -3.10
C LEU A 118 3.01 -2.00 -3.11
N PHE A 119 2.38 -2.80 -2.25
CA PHE A 119 2.49 -4.25 -2.28
C PHE A 119 2.03 -4.81 -3.64
N ALA A 120 0.83 -4.43 -4.10
CA ALA A 120 0.31 -4.84 -5.39
C ALA A 120 1.26 -4.46 -6.53
N ARG A 121 1.84 -3.25 -6.51
CA ARG A 121 2.84 -2.84 -7.51
C ARG A 121 4.09 -3.72 -7.49
N GLY A 122 4.66 -3.99 -6.32
CA GLY A 122 5.84 -4.86 -6.20
C GLY A 122 5.57 -6.28 -6.70
N PHE A 123 4.40 -6.82 -6.34
CA PHE A 123 3.92 -8.12 -6.78
C PHE A 123 3.77 -8.20 -8.30
N ILE A 124 3.20 -7.17 -8.93
CA ILE A 124 3.05 -7.11 -10.38
C ILE A 124 4.40 -7.02 -11.07
N THR A 125 5.31 -6.17 -10.58
CA THR A 125 6.65 -6.08 -11.15
C THR A 125 7.37 -7.43 -11.11
N GLN A 126 7.20 -8.20 -10.03
CA GLN A 126 7.72 -9.55 -9.99
C GLN A 126 7.03 -10.46 -11.01
N LEU A 127 5.70 -10.43 -11.11
CA LEU A 127 5.00 -11.26 -12.09
C LEU A 127 5.38 -10.93 -13.53
N GLU A 128 5.49 -9.66 -13.89
CA GLU A 128 5.94 -9.23 -15.22
C GLU A 128 7.35 -9.74 -15.55
N LEU A 129 8.21 -9.94 -14.55
CA LEU A 129 9.55 -10.51 -14.75
C LEU A 129 9.54 -12.03 -14.90
N TRP A 130 8.59 -12.72 -14.27
CA TRP A 130 8.56 -14.19 -14.22
C TRP A 130 7.57 -14.80 -15.22
N THR A 131 6.66 -14.00 -15.75
CA THR A 131 5.48 -14.46 -16.48
C THR A 131 5.20 -13.57 -17.67
N ASP A 132 5.03 -14.20 -18.83
CA ASP A 132 4.49 -13.54 -20.00
C ASP A 132 2.96 -13.38 -19.83
N ILE A 133 2.56 -12.22 -19.35
CA ILE A 133 1.14 -11.88 -19.12
C ILE A 133 0.36 -11.91 -20.45
N ASP A 134 1.00 -11.54 -21.57
CA ASP A 134 0.35 -11.56 -22.88
C ASP A 134 0.06 -13.00 -23.32
N ALA A 135 1.01 -13.92 -23.08
CA ALA A 135 0.82 -15.34 -23.34
C ALA A 135 -0.27 -15.96 -22.44
N LEU A 136 -0.33 -15.58 -21.16
CA LEU A 136 -1.42 -16.01 -20.27
C LEU A 136 -2.77 -15.46 -20.70
N GLN A 137 -2.81 -14.21 -21.16
CA GLN A 137 -4.03 -13.58 -21.66
C GLN A 137 -4.50 -14.26 -22.95
N ALA A 138 -3.59 -14.56 -23.88
CA ALA A 138 -3.88 -15.32 -25.09
C ALA A 138 -4.37 -16.73 -24.77
N TRP A 139 -3.75 -17.41 -23.80
CA TRP A 139 -4.20 -18.71 -23.32
C TRP A 139 -5.60 -18.63 -22.72
N ALA A 140 -5.87 -17.67 -21.82
CA ALA A 140 -7.20 -17.47 -21.24
C ALA A 140 -8.26 -17.27 -22.34
N MET A 141 -7.97 -16.49 -23.38
CA MET A 141 -8.87 -16.27 -24.51
C MET A 141 -9.05 -17.51 -25.41
N SER A 142 -8.16 -18.50 -25.34
CA SER A 142 -8.27 -19.75 -26.11
C SER A 142 -9.14 -20.82 -25.43
N LEU A 143 -9.51 -20.62 -24.17
CA LEU A 143 -10.33 -21.56 -23.41
C LEU A 143 -11.78 -21.57 -23.94
N ASP A 144 -12.43 -22.73 -23.91
CA ASP A 144 -13.86 -22.81 -24.13
C ASP A 144 -14.60 -22.26 -22.89
N PRO A 145 -15.56 -21.33 -23.04
CA PRO A 145 -16.39 -20.87 -21.93
C PRO A 145 -17.07 -22.01 -21.14
N ASN A 146 -17.38 -23.13 -21.80
CA ASN A 146 -17.98 -24.30 -21.16
C ASN A 146 -16.99 -25.03 -20.23
N ASP A 147 -15.69 -24.99 -20.53
CA ASP A 147 -14.65 -25.61 -19.69
C ASP A 147 -14.40 -24.83 -18.39
N CYS A 148 -14.84 -23.57 -18.34
CA CYS A 148 -14.70 -22.69 -17.19
C CYS A 148 -15.76 -22.96 -16.10
N MET A 149 -16.81 -23.71 -16.43
CA MET A 149 -17.87 -24.06 -15.50
C MET A 149 -17.47 -25.30 -14.69
N GLU A 150 -17.64 -25.25 -13.36
CA GLU A 150 -17.45 -26.43 -12.52
C GLU A 150 -18.52 -27.48 -12.89
N ASP A 151 -18.13 -28.76 -12.82
CA ASP A 151 -18.90 -29.90 -13.36
C ASP A 151 -20.39 -29.84 -12.96
N ARG A 152 -21.27 -30.07 -13.94
CA ARG A 152 -22.74 -29.88 -13.84
C ARG A 152 -23.43 -30.83 -12.85
N ASN A 153 -22.67 -31.67 -12.15
CA ASN A 153 -23.16 -32.67 -11.21
C ASN A 153 -23.62 -32.11 -9.85
N HIS A 154 -23.66 -30.79 -9.67
CA HIS A 154 -24.30 -30.15 -8.53
C HIS A 154 -25.52 -29.34 -9.00
N ASP A 155 -26.65 -29.47 -8.28
CA ASP A 155 -27.95 -28.84 -8.57
C ASP A 155 -27.88 -27.30 -8.72
N THR A 156 -26.77 -26.69 -8.33
CA THR A 156 -26.44 -25.30 -8.63
C THR A 156 -25.02 -25.22 -9.21
N PRO A 157 -24.85 -24.81 -10.49
CA PRO A 157 -23.54 -24.54 -11.06
C PRO A 157 -22.81 -23.51 -10.19
N ARG A 158 -21.67 -23.88 -9.62
CA ARG A 158 -20.79 -22.90 -8.99
C ARG A 158 -19.95 -22.26 -10.10
N PRO A 159 -19.93 -20.92 -10.20
CA PRO A 159 -19.12 -20.26 -11.20
C PRO A 159 -17.65 -20.49 -10.87
N GLY A 160 -16.97 -21.23 -11.75
CA GLY A 160 -15.52 -21.31 -11.81
C GLY A 160 -14.91 -22.63 -11.36
N ARG A 161 -14.15 -23.26 -12.26
CA ARG A 161 -13.46 -24.54 -12.09
C ARG A 161 -12.01 -24.36 -11.64
N TYR A 162 -11.57 -25.10 -10.63
CA TYR A 162 -10.15 -25.16 -10.26
C TYR A 162 -9.37 -26.09 -11.19
N LEU A 163 -8.20 -25.67 -11.66
CA LEU A 163 -7.32 -26.48 -12.49
C LEU A 163 -6.34 -27.27 -11.64
N SER A 164 -6.20 -28.56 -11.94
CA SER A 164 -5.12 -29.37 -11.37
C SER A 164 -3.76 -28.88 -11.91
N LYS A 165 -2.65 -29.18 -11.21
CA LYS A 165 -1.31 -28.79 -11.66
C LYS A 165 -0.97 -29.30 -13.07
N GLU A 166 -1.52 -30.46 -13.43
CA GLU A 166 -1.30 -31.10 -14.72
C GLU A 166 -2.01 -30.34 -15.86
N GLU A 167 -3.18 -29.80 -15.59
CA GLU A 167 -3.98 -29.01 -16.54
C GLU A 167 -3.43 -27.58 -16.72
N GLN A 168 -2.71 -27.07 -15.73
CA GLN A 168 -2.15 -25.73 -15.77
C GLN A 168 -1.03 -25.60 -16.82
N PRO A 169 -0.98 -24.45 -17.55
CA PRO A 169 0.17 -24.07 -18.36
C PRO A 169 1.47 -24.14 -17.57
N LYS A 170 2.56 -24.55 -18.22
CA LYS A 170 3.88 -24.70 -17.57
C LYS A 170 4.33 -23.45 -16.81
N VAL A 171 3.96 -22.27 -17.31
CA VAL A 171 4.29 -20.99 -16.67
C VAL A 171 3.57 -20.82 -15.33
N LEU A 172 2.31 -21.27 -15.22
CA LEU A 172 1.51 -21.16 -13.98
C LEU A 172 1.91 -22.18 -12.91
N ARG A 173 2.42 -23.35 -13.31
CA ARG A 173 2.77 -24.44 -12.40
C ARG A 173 3.77 -24.04 -11.30
N TYR A 174 4.59 -23.02 -11.54
CA TYR A 174 5.58 -22.52 -10.59
C TYR A 174 5.13 -21.28 -9.81
N LEU A 175 4.00 -20.67 -10.19
CA LEU A 175 3.51 -19.42 -9.64
C LEU A 175 2.53 -19.62 -8.48
N THR A 176 1.55 -20.49 -8.68
CA THR A 176 0.54 -20.81 -7.66
C THR A 176 -0.10 -22.16 -7.93
N ASP A 177 -0.52 -22.81 -6.85
CA ASP A 177 -1.29 -24.05 -6.90
C ASP A 177 -2.79 -23.76 -7.03
N ASN A 178 -3.20 -22.49 -6.88
CA ASN A 178 -4.58 -22.06 -6.81
C ASN A 178 -4.95 -21.24 -8.05
N VAL A 179 -5.18 -21.97 -9.15
CA VAL A 179 -5.63 -21.44 -10.44
C VAL A 179 -7.08 -21.83 -10.64
N ARG A 180 -7.93 -20.83 -10.84
CA ARG A 180 -9.37 -21.00 -11.08
C ARG A 180 -9.74 -20.38 -12.42
N LEU A 181 -10.44 -21.13 -13.26
CA LEU A 181 -11.10 -20.59 -14.45
C LEU A 181 -12.43 -19.99 -14.03
N GLU A 182 -12.75 -18.79 -14.51
CA GLU A 182 -14.00 -18.10 -14.25
C GLU A 182 -14.53 -17.50 -15.57
N LEU A 183 -15.76 -17.02 -15.55
CA LEU A 183 -16.33 -16.23 -16.65
C LEU A 183 -16.48 -14.78 -16.19
N ASP A 184 -16.13 -13.84 -17.06
CA ASP A 184 -16.39 -12.42 -16.84
C ASP A 184 -17.89 -12.09 -16.96
N ALA A 185 -18.26 -10.84 -16.68
CA ALA A 185 -19.65 -10.38 -16.77
C ALA A 185 -20.29 -10.53 -18.17
N LYS A 186 -19.47 -10.71 -19.21
CA LYS A 186 -19.89 -10.91 -20.61
C LYS A 186 -19.81 -12.39 -21.02
N GLY A 187 -19.56 -13.30 -20.09
CA GLY A 187 -19.45 -14.74 -20.36
C GLY A 187 -18.15 -15.17 -21.04
N ARG A 188 -17.10 -14.34 -20.98
CA ARG A 188 -15.79 -14.66 -21.57
C ARG A 188 -14.89 -15.32 -20.54
N PRO A 189 -14.05 -16.29 -20.93
CA PRO A 189 -13.11 -16.93 -20.03
C PRO A 189 -12.13 -15.92 -19.40
N CYS A 190 -11.89 -16.09 -18.12
CA CYS A 190 -10.82 -15.44 -17.39
C CYS A 190 -10.18 -16.42 -16.40
N VAL A 191 -8.93 -16.13 -16.04
CA VAL A 191 -8.13 -16.95 -15.15
C VAL A 191 -7.89 -16.15 -13.89
N ARG A 192 -8.35 -16.70 -12.77
CA ARG A 192 -8.12 -16.17 -11.43
C ARG A 192 -7.01 -16.95 -10.75
N LEU A 193 -5.93 -16.24 -10.44
CA LEU A 193 -4.81 -16.72 -9.65
C LEU A 193 -5.02 -16.25 -8.21
N SER A 194 -4.79 -17.14 -7.24
CA SER A 194 -4.94 -16.83 -5.82
C SER A 194 -3.69 -17.21 -5.03
N TRP A 195 -3.34 -16.40 -4.05
CA TRP A 195 -2.34 -16.68 -3.04
C TRP A 195 -2.99 -16.47 -1.67
N ASP A 196 -2.91 -17.50 -0.84
CA ASP A 196 -3.40 -17.43 0.53
C ASP A 196 -2.23 -17.15 1.47
N GLN A 197 -2.29 -16.01 2.15
CA GLN A 197 -1.40 -15.72 3.26
C GLN A 197 -2.25 -15.75 4.52
N SER A 198 -2.43 -16.94 5.10
CA SER A 198 -3.23 -17.30 6.29
C SER A 198 -3.70 -16.21 7.27
N LYS A 199 -2.89 -15.18 7.58
CA LYS A 199 -3.22 -14.08 8.50
C LYS A 199 -3.25 -12.67 7.87
N ALA A 200 -2.78 -12.53 6.64
CA ALA A 200 -2.69 -11.25 5.93
C ALA A 200 -3.79 -11.09 4.86
N GLY A 201 -4.68 -12.07 4.73
CA GLY A 201 -5.71 -12.11 3.70
C GLY A 201 -5.36 -12.98 2.50
N THR A 202 -6.31 -13.06 1.57
CA THR A 202 -6.14 -13.72 0.27
C THR A 202 -6.02 -12.66 -0.80
N PHE A 203 -5.09 -12.82 -1.74
CA PHE A 203 -4.95 -11.90 -2.86
C PHE A 203 -4.63 -12.63 -4.14
N GLY A 204 -4.69 -11.90 -5.25
CA GLY A 204 -4.16 -12.41 -6.50
C GLY A 204 -4.53 -11.58 -7.70
N LEU A 205 -4.65 -12.25 -8.83
CA LEU A 205 -4.89 -11.62 -10.13
C LEU A 205 -6.04 -12.28 -10.85
N VAL A 206 -6.70 -11.49 -11.67
CA VAL A 206 -7.58 -12.00 -12.70
C VAL A 206 -7.05 -11.52 -14.05
N ILE A 207 -6.88 -12.46 -14.97
CA ILE A 207 -6.38 -12.25 -16.33
C ILE A 207 -7.47 -12.72 -17.29
N GLY A 208 -7.98 -11.83 -18.12
CA GLY A 208 -9.02 -12.14 -19.10
C GLY A 208 -8.87 -11.29 -20.35
N ASP A 209 -9.90 -11.23 -21.19
CA ASP A 209 -9.91 -10.43 -22.41
C ASP A 209 -9.49 -8.96 -22.16
N PRO A 210 -8.70 -8.29 -23.03
CA PRO A 210 -8.29 -6.89 -22.86
C PRO A 210 -9.44 -5.89 -22.66
N LYS A 211 -10.65 -6.21 -23.15
CA LYS A 211 -11.89 -5.44 -22.99
C LYS A 211 -12.71 -5.89 -21.76
N MET A 212 -12.15 -6.72 -20.89
CA MET A 212 -12.77 -7.10 -19.61
C MET A 212 -12.72 -5.89 -18.68
N GLU A 213 -13.89 -5.53 -18.16
CA GLU A 213 -14.04 -4.44 -17.20
C GLU A 213 -13.64 -4.92 -15.81
N THR A 214 -12.90 -4.09 -15.08
CA THR A 214 -12.58 -4.38 -13.68
C THR A 214 -13.86 -4.20 -12.85
N PRO A 215 -14.35 -5.23 -12.15
CA PRO A 215 -15.55 -5.09 -11.32
C PRO A 215 -15.34 -4.03 -10.23
N VAL A 216 -16.41 -3.31 -9.88
CA VAL A 216 -16.35 -2.27 -8.85
C VAL A 216 -15.88 -2.87 -7.52
N SER A 217 -14.95 -2.19 -6.85
CA SER A 217 -14.58 -2.50 -5.47
C SER A 217 -15.73 -2.12 -4.54
N GLY A 218 -16.18 -3.02 -3.68
CA GLY A 218 -17.27 -2.69 -2.77
C GLY A 218 -17.68 -3.84 -1.86
N PRO A 219 -18.60 -3.56 -0.91
CA PRO A 219 -19.10 -4.52 0.08
C PRO A 219 -20.07 -5.55 -0.53
N GLY A 220 -19.68 -6.12 -1.68
CA GLY A 220 -20.42 -7.17 -2.37
C GLY A 220 -20.09 -8.54 -1.80
N MET A 221 -20.41 -9.60 -2.57
CA MET A 221 -20.36 -11.01 -2.14
C MET A 221 -19.02 -11.50 -1.55
N TYR A 222 -17.91 -10.74 -1.67
CA TYR A 222 -16.57 -11.15 -1.23
C TYR A 222 -15.71 -10.05 -0.56
N ASP A 223 -16.23 -8.83 -0.35
CA ASP A 223 -15.46 -7.70 0.25
C ASP A 223 -14.06 -7.48 -0.37
N GLU A 224 -13.95 -7.67 -1.69
CA GLU A 224 -12.67 -7.58 -2.40
C GLU A 224 -12.35 -6.14 -2.82
N GLN A 225 -11.14 -5.70 -2.49
CA GLN A 225 -10.53 -4.52 -3.10
C GLN A 225 -9.92 -4.91 -4.44
N ARG A 226 -10.34 -4.25 -5.51
CA ARG A 226 -9.90 -4.51 -6.89
C ARG A 226 -9.21 -3.30 -7.48
N ARG A 227 -8.12 -3.54 -8.20
CA ARG A 227 -7.35 -2.48 -8.87
C ARG A 227 -6.95 -2.93 -10.26
N GLU A 228 -7.37 -2.18 -11.26
CA GLU A 228 -6.92 -2.37 -12.63
C GLU A 228 -5.41 -2.12 -12.73
N LEU A 229 -4.73 -3.00 -13.46
CA LEU A 229 -3.29 -2.93 -13.66
C LEU A 229 -2.96 -2.62 -15.12
N ARG A 230 -3.66 -3.29 -16.03
CA ARG A 230 -3.61 -3.13 -17.48
C ARG A 230 -4.93 -3.64 -18.08
N PRO A 231 -5.24 -3.34 -19.35
CA PRO A 231 -6.46 -3.81 -19.99
C PRO A 231 -6.63 -5.33 -19.87
N GLY A 232 -7.74 -5.75 -19.25
CA GLY A 232 -8.05 -7.16 -19.01
C GLY A 232 -7.30 -7.83 -17.85
N VAL A 233 -6.56 -7.09 -17.03
CA VAL A 233 -5.87 -7.62 -15.86
C VAL A 233 -6.08 -6.74 -14.64
N TYR A 234 -6.59 -7.32 -13.56
CA TYR A 234 -6.76 -6.61 -12.29
C TYR A 234 -6.25 -7.43 -11.11
N PHE A 235 -5.73 -6.71 -10.11
CA PHE A 235 -5.39 -7.23 -8.80
C PHE A 235 -6.61 -7.25 -7.91
N TRP A 236 -6.74 -8.28 -7.08
CA TRP A 236 -7.75 -8.35 -6.04
C TRP A 236 -7.13 -8.72 -4.69
N TYR A 237 -7.70 -8.19 -3.63
CA TYR A 237 -7.30 -8.44 -2.25
C TYR A 237 -8.53 -8.56 -1.36
N ARG A 238 -8.51 -9.52 -0.46
CA ARG A 238 -9.56 -9.77 0.53
C ARG A 238 -8.90 -9.94 1.90
N GLU A 239 -9.33 -9.15 2.87
CA GLU A 239 -8.92 -9.32 4.28
C GLU A 239 -9.50 -10.63 4.82
N SER A 240 -8.71 -11.37 5.61
CA SER A 240 -9.13 -12.61 6.29
C SER A 240 -9.85 -12.33 7.59
#